data_AF-E2ARK3-F1
#
_entry.id   AF-E2ARK3-F1
#
_cell.length_a   1.000
_cell.length_b   1.000
_cell.length_c   1.000
_cell.angle_alpha   90.00
_cell.angle_beta   90.00
_cell.angle_gamma   90.00
#
_symmetry.space_group_name_H-M   'P 1'
#
loop_
_entity.id
_entity.type
_entity.pdbx_description
1 polymer ?
#
loop_
_entity_poly.entity_id
_entity_poly.type
_entity_poly.pdbx_seq_one_letter_code
_entity_poly.pdbx_strand_id
1 'polypeptide(L)' 'PPRSPDLTPCDFFLWGYLKQIIYKVPVTDVNDLQQRIRSACDNVTPEMLKNVEKETMRRLQQCILHDGGYVE' A
#
# COMPACT_ATOMS: atom_id res chain seq x y z
N PRO A 1 -3.76 15.10 -5.74
CA PRO A 1 -4.76 16.02 -5.16
C PRO A 1 -4.88 15.81 -3.64
N PRO A 2 -5.39 16.80 -2.88
CA PRO A 2 -5.79 16.56 -1.50
C PRO A 2 -6.81 15.41 -1.44
N ARG A 3 -6.70 14.54 -0.42
CA ARG A 3 -7.61 13.39 -0.20
C ARG A 3 -7.63 12.35 -1.33
N SER A 4 -6.47 12.02 -1.90
CA SER A 4 -6.35 10.97 -2.94
C SER A 4 -5.57 9.75 -2.45
N PRO A 5 -6.14 8.95 -1.51
CA PRO A 5 -5.51 7.69 -1.10
C PRO A 5 -5.36 6.72 -2.27
N ASP A 6 -6.28 6.77 -3.24
CA ASP A 6 -6.26 5.93 -4.45
C ASP A 6 -5.05 6.19 -5.34
N LEU A 7 -4.36 7.32 -5.17
CA LEU A 7 -3.18 7.69 -5.94
C LEU A 7 -1.87 7.55 -5.14
N THR A 8 -1.95 7.20 -3.86
CA THR A 8 -0.78 7.13 -2.98
C THR A 8 -0.41 5.66 -2.75
N PRO A 9 0.76 5.19 -3.23
CA PRO A 9 1.19 3.79 -3.07
C PRO A 9 1.20 3.30 -1.63
N CYS A 10 1.48 4.19 -0.68
CA CYS A 10 1.44 3.84 0.73
C CYS A 10 0.03 3.47 1.20
N ASP A 11 -0.99 4.15 0.68
CA ASP A 11 -2.39 3.96 1.08
C ASP A 11 -3.05 2.79 0.34
N PHE A 12 -2.95 2.75 -1.00
CA PHE A 12 -3.61 1.71 -1.80
C PHE A 12 -2.90 0.36 -1.77
N PHE A 13 -1.61 0.32 -1.45
CA PHE A 13 -0.83 -0.92 -1.42
C PHE A 13 -0.20 -1.19 -0.05
N LEU A 14 0.76 -0.36 0.38
CA LEU A 14 1.64 -0.74 1.48
C LEU A 14 0.86 -0.98 2.77
N TRP A 15 -0.06 -0.09 3.12
CA TRP A 15 -0.85 -0.22 4.34
C TRP A 15 -1.76 -1.45 4.32
N GLY A 16 -2.38 -1.76 3.18
CA GLY A 16 -3.16 -2.98 2.99
C GLY A 16 -2.31 -4.25 3.19
N TYR A 17 -1.15 -4.29 2.54
CA TYR A 17 -0.20 -5.40 2.62
C TYR A 17 0.33 -5.61 4.05
N LEU A 18 0.79 -4.53 4.70
CA LEU A 18 1.31 -4.60 6.08
C LEU A 18 0.23 -5.11 7.03
N LYS A 19 -1.01 -4.60 6.94
CA LYS A 19 -2.11 -5.06 7.79
C LYS A 19 -2.39 -6.56 7.64
N GLN A 20 -2.38 -7.07 6.40
CA GLN A 20 -2.60 -8.51 6.16
C GLN A 20 -1.56 -9.40 6.84
N ILE A 21 -0.31 -8.92 6.96
CA ILE A 21 0.77 -9.67 7.60
C ILE A 21 0.73 -9.49 9.12
N ILE A 22 0.71 -8.24 9.59
CA ILE A 22 0.82 -7.89 11.01
C ILE A 22 -0.32 -8.51 11.82
N TYR A 23 -1.55 -8.43 11.31
CA TYR A 23 -2.76 -8.86 11.98
C TYR A 23 -3.21 -10.27 11.62
N LYS A 24 -2.38 -11.05 10.90
CA LYS A 24 -2.65 -12.48 10.64
C LYS A 24 -2.81 -13.29 11.92
N VAL A 25 -2.10 -12.88 12.97
CA VAL A 25 -2.24 -13.40 14.33
C VAL A 25 -2.34 -12.23 15.31
N PRO A 26 -3.00 -12.38 16.47
CA PRO A 26 -3.07 -11.32 17.46
C PRO A 26 -1.69 -10.76 17.81
N VAL A 27 -1.61 -9.44 17.94
CA VAL A 27 -0.41 -8.72 18.37
C VAL A 27 -0.38 -8.70 19.88
N THR A 28 0.75 -9.04 20.50
CA THR A 28 0.85 -9.19 21.96
C THR A 28 1.24 -7.89 22.67
N ASP A 29 2.14 -7.12 22.06
CA ASP A 29 2.66 -5.87 22.61
C ASP A 29 3.27 -4.99 21.51
N VAL A 30 3.74 -3.81 21.91
CA VAL A 30 4.31 -2.82 20.98
C VAL A 30 5.62 -3.29 20.34
N ASN A 31 6.43 -4.09 21.03
CA ASN A 31 7.68 -4.60 20.48
C ASN A 31 7.41 -5.66 19.41
N ASP A 32 6.50 -6.60 19.67
CA ASP A 32 6.00 -7.56 18.69
C ASP A 32 5.43 -6.84 17.45
N LEU A 33 4.60 -5.81 17.65
CA LEU A 33 4.09 -4.98 16.55
C LEU A 33 5.21 -4.37 15.69
N GLN A 34 6.21 -3.74 16.33
CA GLN A 34 7.33 -3.14 15.62
C GLN A 34 8.16 -4.17 14.87
N GLN A 35 8.41 -5.34 15.45
CA GLN A 35 9.13 -6.43 14.79
C GLN A 35 8.37 -6.94 13.56
N ARG A 36 7.05 -7.12 13.67
CA ARG A 36 6.21 -7.54 12.54
C ARG A 36 6.15 -6.50 11.44
N ILE A 37 6.10 -5.21 11.76
CA ILE A 37 6.17 -4.13 10.75
C ILE A 37 7.50 -4.21 9.99
N ARG A 38 8.64 -4.30 10.70
CA ARG A 38 9.96 -4.41 10.06
C ARG A 38 10.05 -5.64 9.17
N SER A 39 9.68 -6.82 9.69
CA SER A 39 9.70 -8.06 8.94
C SER A 39 8.77 -8.03 7.72
N ALA A 40 7.58 -7.43 7.83
CA ALA A 40 6.68 -7.27 6.70
C ALA A 40 7.26 -6.34 5.64
N CYS A 41 7.93 -5.25 6.02
CA CYS A 41 8.66 -4.38 5.10
C CYS A 41 9.81 -5.12 4.40
N ASP A 42 10.57 -5.94 5.12
CA ASP A 42 11.67 -6.74 4.56
C ASP A 42 11.19 -7.76 3.51
N ASN A 43 9.94 -8.21 3.63
CA ASN A 43 9.30 -9.10 2.66
C ASN A 43 8.83 -8.39 1.38
N VAL A 44 8.86 -7.05 1.32
CA VAL A 44 8.49 -6.32 0.10
C VAL A 44 9.55 -6.55 -0.96
N THR A 45 9.19 -7.24 -2.03
CA THR A 45 10.15 -7.60 -3.08
C THR A 45 10.26 -6.50 -4.15
N PRO A 46 11.38 -6.45 -4.91
CA PRO A 46 11.48 -5.58 -6.07
C PRO A 46 10.38 -5.79 -7.13
N GLU A 47 9.87 -7.02 -7.25
CA GLU A 47 8.77 -7.33 -8.16
C GLU A 47 7.46 -6.68 -7.70
N MET A 48 7.15 -6.71 -6.40
CA MET A 48 6.01 -6.01 -5.84
C MET A 48 6.11 -4.50 -6.11
N LEU A 49 7.30 -3.91 -5.92
CA LEU A 49 7.52 -2.48 -6.20
C LEU A 49 7.32 -2.14 -7.69
N LYS A 50 7.80 -2.99 -8.61
CA LYS A 50 7.53 -2.82 -10.05
C LYS A 50 6.05 -2.88 -10.39
N ASN A 51 5.30 -3.76 -9.72
CA ASN A 51 3.85 -3.85 -9.91
C ASN A 51 3.14 -2.60 -9.36
N VAL A 52 3.57 -2.09 -8.20
CA VAL A 52 3.07 -0.84 -7.61
C VAL A 52 3.35 0.35 -8.51
N GLU A 53 4.52 0.43 -9.13
CA GLU A 53 4.86 1.48 -10.09
C GLU A 53 3.92 1.47 -11.30
N LYS A 54 3.71 0.30 -11.92
CA LYS A 54 2.77 0.14 -13.03
C LYS A 54 1.34 0.52 -12.64
N GLU A 55 0.91 0.10 -11.46
CA GLU A 55 -0.43 0.39 -10.95
C GLU A 55 -0.61 1.87 -10.62
N THR A 56 0.44 2.53 -10.12
CA THR A 56 0.45 3.99 -9.90
C THR A 56 0.22 4.72 -11.22
N MET A 57 0.95 4.33 -12.28
CA MET A 57 0.76 4.92 -13.60
C MET A 57 -0.64 4.67 -14.16
N ARG A 58 -1.18 3.45 -13.99
CA ARG A 58 -2.57 3.13 -14.39
C ARG A 58 -3.57 4.03 -13.67
N ARG A 59 -3.43 4.18 -12.34
CA ARG A 59 -4.34 4.98 -11.51
C ARG A 59 -4.28 6.46 -11.85
N LEU A 60 -3.09 7.00 -12.13
CA LEU A 60 -2.93 8.37 -12.60
C LEU A 60 -3.63 8.60 -13.95
N GLN A 61 -3.50 7.66 -14.90
CA GLN A 61 -4.19 7.73 -16.19
C GLN A 61 -5.71 7.69 -16.02
N GLN A 62 -6.22 6.81 -15.17
CA GLN A 62 -7.65 6.76 -14.85
C GLN A 62 -8.14 8.07 -14.24
N CYS A 63 -7.39 8.65 -13.29
CA CYS A 63 -7.75 9.94 -12.70
C CYS A 63 -7.88 11.05 -13.76
N ILE A 64 -6.99 11.08 -14.76
CA ILE A 64 -7.09 12.01 -15.89
C ILE A 64 -8.33 11.74 -16.74
N LEU A 65 -8.60 10.47 -17.09
CA LEU A 65 -9.77 10.08 -17.88
C LEU A 65 -11.11 10.42 -17.19
N HIS A 66 -11.10 10.41 -15.86
CA HIS A 66 -12.25 10.74 -15.01
C HIS A 66 -12.26 12.21 -14.56
N ASP A 67 -11.47 13.09 -15.19
CA ASP A 67 -11.40 14.53 -14.87
C ASP A 67 -11.16 14.83 -13.38
N GLY A 68 -10.27 14.05 -12.76
CA GLY A 68 -9.96 14.16 -11.33
C GLY A 68 -10.88 13.35 -10.41
N GLY A 69 -11.79 12.56 -10.96
CA GLY A 69 -12.66 11.64 -10.21
C GLY A 69 -11.93 10.51 -9.50
N TYR A 70 -12.66 9.78 -8.64
CA TYR A 70 -12.15 8.62 -7.90
C TYR A 70 -11.75 7.48 -8.84
N VAL A 71 -10.76 6.70 -8.42
CA VAL A 71 -10.19 5.59 -9.19
C VAL A 71 -10.22 4.33 -8.33
N GLU A 72 -10.86 3.27 -8.82
CA GLU A 72 -10.85 1.94 -8.20
C GLU A 72 -9.61 1.09 -8.61
#